data_AF-A0A1F9JXV3-F1
#
_entry.id   AF-A0A1F9JXV3-F1
#
_cell.length_a   1.000
_cell.length_b   1.000
_cell.length_c   1.000
_cell.angle_alpha   90.00
_cell.angle_beta   90.00
_cell.angle_gamma   90.00
#
_symmetry.space_group_name_H-M   'P 1'
#
loop_
_entity.id
_entity.type
_entity.pdbx_description
1 polymer ?
#
loop_
_entity_poly.entity_id
_entity_poly.type
_entity_poly.pdbx_seq_one_letter_code
_entity_poly.pdbx_strand_id
1 'polypeptide(L)'
;MFYRYRFESEVYPTLSRIPLHVRMKLDLTGVKISLKSWLAFSLEERNVLCHLPVETDEERRVFSSYLNLLSRRYFGEDAALGSPVSDPPWEELARIPDSVQARGNETDKAVTVEEWSRWDLGQRYALFKLSISKNEPEVFFAALKEFREGSGNPS
;
A
#
# COMPACT_ATOMS: atom_id res chain seq x y z
N MET A 1 -8.83 7.05 5.09
CA MET A 1 -9.56 7.11 3.78
C MET A 1 -9.00 6.04 2.83
N PHE A 2 -9.81 5.35 2.03
CA PHE A 2 -9.31 4.37 1.03
C PHE A 2 -8.89 5.09 -0.26
N TYR A 3 -7.59 5.21 -0.49
CA TYR A 3 -7.07 5.87 -1.70
C TYR A 3 -7.05 4.90 -2.89
N ARG A 4 -7.53 5.40 -4.04
CA ARG A 4 -7.54 4.68 -5.32
C ARG A 4 -6.66 5.41 -6.32
N TYR A 5 -5.67 4.71 -6.85
CA TYR A 5 -4.71 5.22 -7.82
C TYR A 5 -5.09 4.80 -9.25
N ARG A 6 -4.86 5.66 -10.24
CA ARG A 6 -5.19 5.35 -11.64
C ARG A 6 -4.38 4.17 -12.16
N PHE A 7 -3.12 4.03 -11.76
CA PHE A 7 -2.31 2.85 -12.13
C PHE A 7 -2.83 1.50 -11.57
N GLU A 8 -3.74 1.53 -10.59
CA GLU A 8 -4.43 0.36 -10.04
C GLU A 8 -5.91 0.28 -10.46
N SER A 9 -6.35 1.09 -11.45
CA SER A 9 -7.78 1.25 -11.77
C SER A 9 -8.49 -0.06 -12.08
N GLU A 10 -7.82 -1.00 -12.75
CA GLU A 10 -8.35 -2.32 -13.12
C GLU A 10 -8.52 -3.26 -11.91
N VAL A 11 -7.81 -3.01 -10.81
CA VAL A 11 -7.88 -3.85 -9.60
C VAL A 11 -9.19 -3.60 -8.85
N TYR A 12 -9.65 -2.35 -8.80
CA TYR A 12 -10.72 -1.96 -7.88
C TYR A 12 -12.11 -2.54 -8.16
N PRO A 13 -12.58 -2.73 -9.41
CA PRO A 13 -13.92 -3.28 -9.66
C PRO A 13 -14.11 -4.69 -9.09
N THR A 14 -13.05 -5.49 -9.09
CA THR A 14 -13.10 -6.91 -8.72
C THR A 14 -12.30 -7.24 -7.46
N LEU A 15 -11.43 -6.31 -7.03
CA LEU A 15 -10.38 -6.53 -6.03
C LEU A 15 -9.61 -7.85 -6.28
N SER A 16 -9.32 -8.13 -7.56
CA SER A 16 -8.64 -9.35 -8.03
C SER A 16 -7.19 -9.45 -7.56
N ARG A 17 -6.63 -8.34 -7.09
CA ARG A 17 -5.33 -8.23 -6.43
C ARG A 17 -5.50 -7.43 -5.13
N ILE A 18 -4.56 -7.59 -4.19
CA ILE A 18 -4.53 -6.78 -2.97
C ILE A 18 -4.00 -5.38 -3.34
N PRO A 19 -4.82 -4.31 -3.22
CA PRO A 19 -4.41 -2.95 -3.55
C PRO A 19 -3.22 -2.49 -2.68
N LEU A 20 -2.36 -1.63 -3.20
CA LEU A 20 -1.21 -1.09 -2.47
C LEU A 20 -1.63 -0.47 -1.14
N HIS A 21 -2.73 0.28 -1.12
CA HIS A 21 -3.23 0.89 0.11
C HIS A 21 -3.59 -0.17 1.18
N VAL A 22 -4.10 -1.35 0.79
CA VAL A 22 -4.35 -2.46 1.74
C VAL A 22 -3.03 -3.12 2.15
N ARG A 23 -2.07 -3.28 1.22
CA ARG A 23 -0.74 -3.80 1.57
C ARG A 23 -0.05 -2.92 2.61
N MET A 24 -0.22 -1.60 2.53
CA MET A 24 0.31 -0.67 3.54
C MET A 24 -0.23 -0.99 4.93
N LYS A 25 -1.55 -1.23 5.02
CA LYS A 25 -2.21 -1.61 6.29
C LYS A 25 -1.66 -2.93 6.82
N LEU A 26 -1.44 -3.92 5.95
CA LEU A 26 -0.82 -5.19 6.31
C LEU A 26 0.61 -4.99 6.84
N ASP A 27 1.43 -4.19 6.16
CA ASP A 27 2.81 -3.88 6.58
C ASP A 27 2.85 -3.13 7.93
N LEU A 28 1.94 -2.17 8.16
CA LEU A 28 1.86 -1.38 9.40
C LEU A 28 1.29 -2.18 10.58
N THR A 29 0.44 -3.16 10.34
CA THR A 29 -0.17 -3.98 11.40
C THR A 29 0.56 -5.31 11.62
N GLY A 30 1.44 -5.71 10.70
CA GLY A 30 2.17 -6.97 10.74
C GLY A 30 1.33 -8.20 10.41
N VAL A 31 0.02 -8.05 10.17
CA VAL A 31 -0.85 -9.17 9.74
C VAL A 31 -0.58 -9.53 8.28
N LYS A 32 -0.60 -10.83 7.98
CA LYS A 32 -0.27 -11.36 6.65
C LYS A 32 -1.43 -12.14 6.07
N ILE A 33 -1.65 -11.95 4.77
CA ILE A 33 -2.55 -12.78 3.96
C ILE A 33 -1.92 -13.12 2.62
N SER A 34 -2.24 -14.31 2.13
CA SER A 34 -1.90 -14.70 0.76
C SER A 34 -2.93 -14.12 -0.22
N LEU A 35 -2.56 -14.00 -1.51
CA LEU A 35 -3.52 -13.64 -2.55
C LEU A 35 -4.67 -14.66 -2.66
N LYS A 36 -4.37 -15.96 -2.48
CA LYS A 36 -5.39 -17.01 -2.43
C LYS A 36 -6.39 -16.75 -1.31
N SER A 37 -5.92 -16.39 -0.13
CA SER A 37 -6.78 -16.08 1.02
C SER A 37 -7.65 -14.85 0.77
N TRP A 38 -7.03 -13.79 0.25
CA TRP A 38 -7.75 -12.56 -0.15
C TRP A 38 -8.88 -12.84 -1.14
N LEU A 39 -8.63 -13.67 -2.16
CA LEU A 39 -9.61 -14.00 -3.19
C LEU A 39 -10.73 -14.93 -2.70
N ALA A 40 -10.56 -15.60 -1.56
CA ALA A 40 -11.63 -16.38 -0.96
C ALA A 40 -12.68 -15.50 -0.25
N PHE A 41 -12.28 -14.31 0.21
CA PHE A 41 -13.18 -13.36 0.85
C PHE A 41 -14.18 -12.79 -0.15
N SER A 42 -15.39 -12.50 0.32
CA SER A 42 -16.40 -11.84 -0.51
C SER A 42 -15.91 -10.47 -0.98
N LEU A 43 -16.48 -9.95 -2.06
CA LEU A 43 -16.13 -8.61 -2.53
C LEU A 43 -16.45 -7.54 -1.48
N GLU A 44 -17.53 -7.71 -0.74
CA GLU A 44 -17.96 -6.82 0.35
C GLU A 44 -16.93 -6.81 1.48
N GLU A 45 -16.43 -7.98 1.89
CA GLU A 45 -15.43 -8.10 2.96
C GLU A 45 -14.10 -7.48 2.58
N ARG A 46 -13.67 -7.69 1.32
CA ARG A 46 -12.50 -7.03 0.75
C ARG A 46 -12.67 -5.51 0.74
N ASN A 47 -13.86 -5.02 0.41
CA ASN A 47 -14.18 -3.59 0.47
C ASN A 47 -14.12 -3.05 1.91
N VAL A 48 -14.58 -3.79 2.92
CA VAL A 48 -14.44 -3.37 4.32
C VAL A 48 -12.97 -3.22 4.69
N LEU A 49 -12.11 -4.19 4.37
CA LEU A 49 -10.65 -4.10 4.61
C LEU A 49 -10.03 -2.89 3.90
N CYS A 50 -10.51 -2.55 2.70
CA CYS A 50 -10.07 -1.35 1.99
C CYS A 50 -10.38 -0.06 2.77
N HIS A 51 -11.50 0.02 3.49
CA HIS A 51 -11.97 1.25 4.14
C HIS A 51 -11.61 1.38 5.62
N LEU A 52 -11.28 0.27 6.32
CA LEU A 52 -10.86 0.32 7.73
C LEU A 52 -9.58 1.16 7.91
N PRO A 53 -9.56 2.16 8.81
CA PRO A 53 -8.37 2.96 9.07
C PRO A 53 -7.30 2.18 9.85
N VAL A 54 -6.07 2.70 9.90
CA VAL A 54 -4.92 2.13 10.63
C VAL A 54 -3.98 3.21 11.18
N GLU A 55 -4.50 4.43 11.35
CA GLU A 55 -3.72 5.60 11.75
C GLU A 55 -3.38 5.55 13.24
N THR A 56 -4.29 5.01 14.07
CA THR A 56 -4.07 4.79 15.50
C THR A 56 -3.88 3.31 15.85
N ASP A 57 -3.31 3.03 17.03
CA ASP A 57 -3.16 1.66 17.53
C ASP A 57 -4.51 0.95 17.72
N GLU A 58 -5.57 1.69 18.04
CA GLU A 58 -6.91 1.12 18.15
C GLU A 58 -7.45 0.69 16.78
N GLU A 59 -7.31 1.55 15.78
CA GLU A 59 -7.72 1.24 14.41
C GLU A 59 -6.92 0.07 13.83
N ARG A 60 -5.61 0.01 14.11
CA ARG A 60 -4.74 -1.12 13.76
C ARG A 60 -5.25 -2.43 14.37
N ARG A 61 -5.65 -2.41 15.65
CA ARG A 61 -6.26 -3.58 16.31
C ARG A 61 -7.58 -3.97 15.64
N VAL A 62 -8.46 -3.02 15.32
CA VAL A 62 -9.74 -3.29 14.64
C VAL A 62 -9.51 -3.93 13.27
N PHE A 63 -8.58 -3.40 12.48
CA PHE A 63 -8.19 -3.97 11.19
C PHE A 63 -7.70 -5.42 11.33
N SER A 64 -6.76 -5.67 12.25
CA SER A 64 -6.22 -7.01 12.52
C SER A 64 -7.27 -7.99 13.02
N SER A 65 -8.16 -7.55 13.92
CA SER A 65 -9.25 -8.37 14.46
C SER A 65 -10.25 -8.75 13.38
N TYR A 66 -10.63 -7.81 12.52
CA TYR A 66 -11.53 -8.10 11.40
C TYR A 66 -10.90 -9.11 10.44
N LEU A 67 -9.63 -8.94 10.10
CA LEU A 67 -8.93 -9.89 9.26
C LEU A 67 -8.84 -11.29 9.87
N ASN A 68 -8.56 -11.40 11.18
CA ASN A 68 -8.55 -12.68 11.89
C ASN A 68 -9.93 -13.34 11.90
N LEU A 69 -11.01 -12.57 12.06
CA LEU A 69 -12.37 -13.08 11.95
C LEU A 69 -12.61 -13.70 10.56
N LEU A 70 -12.17 -13.03 9.50
CA LEU A 70 -12.27 -13.55 8.13
C LEU A 70 -11.43 -14.83 7.97
N SER A 71 -10.18 -14.82 8.42
CA SER A 71 -9.31 -16.00 8.33
C SER A 71 -9.92 -17.22 9.04
N ARG A 72 -10.45 -17.04 10.25
CA ARG A 72 -11.12 -18.12 10.99
C ARG A 72 -12.35 -18.64 10.25
N ARG A 73 -13.16 -17.74 9.69
CA ARG A 73 -14.39 -18.13 8.98
C ARG A 73 -14.10 -18.92 7.71
N TYR A 74 -13.07 -18.56 6.94
CA TYR A 74 -12.79 -19.18 5.64
C TYR A 74 -11.79 -20.34 5.72
N PHE A 75 -10.90 -20.34 6.71
CA PHE A 75 -9.78 -21.29 6.79
C PHE A 75 -9.68 -22.02 8.14
N GLY A 76 -10.49 -21.65 9.14
CA GLY A 76 -10.48 -22.29 10.46
C GLY A 76 -9.31 -21.89 11.36
N GLU A 77 -8.47 -20.94 10.94
CA GLU A 77 -7.28 -20.50 11.64
C GLU A 77 -7.11 -18.98 11.62
N ASP A 78 -6.27 -18.44 12.51
CA ASP A 78 -5.95 -17.01 12.55
C ASP A 78 -5.10 -16.57 11.34
N ALA A 79 -5.15 -15.27 11.02
CA ALA A 79 -4.23 -14.73 10.02
C ALA A 79 -2.79 -14.85 10.53
N ALA A 80 -1.87 -15.15 9.62
CA ALA A 80 -0.46 -15.23 9.97
C ALA A 80 0.04 -13.86 10.47
N LEU A 81 0.89 -13.88 11.50
CA LEU A 81 1.52 -12.69 12.04
C LEU A 81 2.98 -12.61 11.57
N GLY A 82 3.41 -11.41 11.24
CA GLY A 82 4.80 -11.03 11.10
C GLY A 82 5.12 -9.84 12.00
N SER A 83 6.30 -9.26 11.78
CA SER A 83 6.70 -8.04 12.46
C SER A 83 6.08 -6.83 11.77
N PRO A 84 5.31 -6.00 12.49
CA PRO A 84 4.93 -4.68 11.99
C PRO A 84 6.17 -3.86 11.66
N VAL A 85 6.10 -3.05 10.59
CA VAL A 85 7.18 -2.12 10.28
C VAL A 85 7.19 -1.01 11.33
N SER A 86 8.22 -1.00 12.19
CA SER A 86 8.32 -0.08 13.33
C SER A 86 8.98 1.27 12.99
N ASP A 87 9.83 1.30 11.95
CA ASP A 87 10.47 2.52 11.43
C ASP A 87 10.30 2.54 9.90
N PRO A 88 9.15 3.01 9.40
CA PRO A 88 8.82 2.89 7.99
C PRO A 88 9.63 3.91 7.18
N PRO A 89 10.50 3.47 6.25
CA PRO A 89 11.37 4.40 5.52
C PRO A 89 10.59 5.37 4.61
N TRP A 90 9.29 5.12 4.37
CA TRP A 90 8.41 6.01 3.63
C TRP A 90 7.77 7.12 4.49
N GLU A 91 7.92 7.09 5.82
CA GLU A 91 7.40 8.13 6.72
C GLU A 91 8.35 9.31 6.86
N GLU A 92 9.66 9.10 6.73
CA GLU A 92 10.67 10.16 6.74
C GLU A 92 10.52 11.06 5.50
N LEU A 93 10.37 12.37 5.73
CA LEU A 93 10.14 13.39 4.69
C LEU A 93 11.44 13.95 4.13
N ALA A 94 12.52 13.98 4.92
CA ALA A 94 13.81 14.54 4.52
C ALA A 94 14.72 13.52 3.84
N ARG A 95 14.36 12.23 3.85
CA ARG A 95 15.18 11.14 3.32
C ARG A 95 14.36 10.24 2.41
N ILE A 96 14.78 10.16 1.16
CA ILE A 96 14.19 9.24 0.17
C ILE A 96 14.87 7.87 0.32
N PRO A 97 14.11 6.76 0.39
CA PRO A 97 14.67 5.41 0.42
C PRO A 97 15.58 5.13 -0.79
N ASP A 98 16.73 4.49 -0.55
CA ASP A 98 17.73 4.21 -1.59
C ASP A 98 17.14 3.42 -2.77
N SER A 99 16.18 2.53 -2.51
CA SER A 99 15.50 1.77 -3.55
C SER A 99 14.67 2.65 -4.48
N VAL A 100 14.01 3.68 -3.95
CA VAL A 100 13.22 4.65 -4.72
C VAL A 100 14.13 5.52 -5.56
N GLN A 101 15.25 5.99 -4.98
CA GLN A 101 16.24 6.78 -5.71
C GLN A 101 16.87 5.96 -6.85
N ALA A 102 17.33 4.75 -6.56
CA ALA A 102 17.92 3.85 -7.56
C ALA A 102 16.94 3.59 -8.70
N ARG A 103 15.67 3.30 -8.39
CA ARG A 103 14.63 3.06 -9.39
C ARG A 103 14.34 4.29 -10.25
N GLY A 104 14.27 5.48 -9.66
CA GLY A 104 14.08 6.72 -10.41
C GLY A 104 15.23 7.01 -11.38
N ASN A 105 16.46 6.73 -10.96
CA ASN A 105 17.67 6.95 -11.74
C ASN A 105 17.82 5.99 -12.94
N GLU A 106 17.09 4.86 -12.97
CA GLU A 106 17.10 3.94 -14.13
C GLU A 106 16.60 4.60 -15.43
N THR A 107 15.79 5.65 -15.35
CA THR A 107 15.22 6.35 -16.53
C THR A 107 15.37 7.87 -16.46
N ASP A 108 16.38 8.39 -15.76
CA ASP A 108 16.60 9.83 -15.54
C ASP A 108 15.38 10.55 -14.94
N LYS A 109 14.55 9.83 -14.19
CA LYS A 109 13.36 10.33 -13.48
C LYS A 109 13.58 10.29 -11.98
N ALA A 110 14.74 10.78 -11.53
CA ALA A 110 15.08 10.87 -10.12
C ALA A 110 13.95 11.54 -9.32
N VAL A 111 13.63 10.98 -8.16
CA VAL A 111 12.69 11.59 -7.20
C VAL A 111 13.45 12.61 -6.40
N THR A 112 12.94 13.84 -6.29
CA THR A 112 13.56 14.89 -5.46
C THR A 112 12.96 14.92 -4.06
N VAL A 113 13.67 15.52 -3.09
CA VAL A 113 13.19 15.64 -1.71
C VAL A 113 11.96 16.55 -1.64
N GLU A 114 11.91 17.57 -2.50
CA GLU A 114 10.77 18.48 -2.63
C GLU A 114 9.52 17.75 -3.14
N GLU A 115 9.66 16.83 -4.09
CA GLU A 115 8.55 15.98 -4.55
C GLU A 115 8.12 15.02 -3.44
N TRP A 116 9.09 14.32 -2.86
CA TRP A 116 8.86 13.32 -1.83
C TRP A 116 8.11 13.89 -0.62
N SER A 117 8.53 15.06 -0.13
CA SER A 117 7.91 15.71 1.03
C SER A 117 6.51 16.26 0.77
N ARG A 118 6.12 16.47 -0.50
CA ARG A 118 4.77 16.90 -0.89
C ARG A 118 3.78 15.76 -0.98
N TRP A 119 4.25 14.54 -1.20
CA TRP A 119 3.39 13.37 -1.35
C TRP A 119 2.85 12.86 -0.01
N ASP A 120 1.62 12.38 -0.03
CA ASP A 120 0.99 11.78 1.14
C ASP A 120 1.67 10.45 1.53
N LEU A 121 1.34 9.95 2.72
CA LEU A 121 1.88 8.69 3.24
C LEU A 121 1.67 7.51 2.27
N GLY A 122 0.49 7.42 1.66
CA GLY A 122 0.13 6.32 0.76
C GLY A 122 0.92 6.37 -0.55
N GLN A 123 1.12 7.57 -1.10
CA GLN A 123 1.92 7.79 -2.30
C GLN A 123 3.40 7.43 -2.06
N ARG A 124 3.98 7.88 -0.93
CA ARG A 124 5.36 7.52 -0.54
C ARG A 124 5.52 6.02 -0.34
N TYR A 125 4.57 5.39 0.35
CA TYR A 125 4.52 3.93 0.51
C TYR A 125 4.43 3.21 -0.84
N ALA A 126 3.58 3.68 -1.76
CA ALA A 126 3.39 3.08 -3.07
C ALA A 126 4.71 3.09 -3.87
N LEU A 127 5.40 4.23 -3.92
CA LEU A 127 6.71 4.32 -4.59
C LEU A 127 7.74 3.41 -3.93
N PHE A 128 7.82 3.39 -2.60
CA PHE A 128 8.70 2.48 -1.88
C PHE A 128 8.43 1.02 -2.26
N LYS A 129 7.18 0.57 -2.17
CA LYS A 129 6.82 -0.82 -2.49
C LYS A 129 7.04 -1.20 -3.94
N LEU A 130 6.73 -0.30 -4.86
CA LEU A 130 6.94 -0.55 -6.29
C LEU A 130 8.44 -0.55 -6.61
N SER A 131 9.25 0.27 -5.94
CA SER A 131 10.71 0.30 -6.16
C SER A 131 11.41 -1.02 -5.82
N ILE A 132 10.96 -1.70 -4.75
CA ILE A 132 11.50 -2.99 -4.31
C ILE A 132 10.87 -4.19 -5.05
N SER A 133 9.74 -3.99 -5.74
CA SER A 133 9.12 -5.01 -6.58
C SER A 133 9.95 -5.22 -7.85
N LYS A 134 10.24 -6.47 -8.18
CA LYS A 134 11.02 -6.82 -9.39
C LYS A 134 10.18 -7.13 -10.62
N ASN A 135 8.87 -7.36 -10.44
CA ASN A 135 8.06 -7.98 -11.48
C ASN A 135 7.44 -6.99 -12.48
N GLU A 136 7.26 -5.73 -12.08
CA GLU A 136 6.48 -4.74 -12.86
C GLU A 136 7.11 -3.34 -12.71
N PRO A 137 8.35 -3.11 -13.20
CA PRO A 137 9.04 -1.81 -13.08
C PRO A 137 8.27 -0.67 -13.77
N GLU A 138 7.51 -0.95 -14.82
CA GLU A 138 6.65 0.02 -15.52
C GLU A 138 5.57 0.62 -14.60
N VAL A 139 5.08 -0.13 -13.61
CA VAL A 139 4.08 0.34 -12.67
C VAL A 139 4.66 1.40 -11.74
N PHE A 140 5.94 1.29 -11.36
CA PHE A 140 6.63 2.35 -10.61
C PHE A 140 6.61 3.68 -11.38
N PHE A 141 6.95 3.66 -12.67
CA PHE A 141 6.99 4.88 -13.49
C PHE A 141 5.59 5.44 -13.79
N ALA A 142 4.58 4.57 -13.91
CA ALA A 142 3.19 4.99 -14.02
C ALA A 142 2.73 5.71 -12.74
N ALA A 143 3.04 5.16 -11.56
CA ALA A 143 2.75 5.78 -10.27
C ALA A 143 3.48 7.12 -10.10
N LEU A 144 4.78 7.17 -10.43
CA LEU A 144 5.56 8.41 -10.36
C LEU A 144 5.00 9.52 -11.26
N LYS A 145 4.61 9.17 -12.49
CA LYS A 145 3.95 10.11 -13.41
C LYS A 145 2.63 10.61 -12.82
N GLU A 146 1.79 9.69 -12.34
CA GLU A 146 0.51 10.02 -11.74
C GLU A 146 0.65 10.98 -10.55
N PHE A 147 1.60 10.72 -9.65
CA PHE A 147 1.80 11.54 -8.46
C PHE A 147 2.32 12.92 -8.80
N ARG A 148 3.22 13.05 -9.77
CA ARG A 148 3.68 14.37 -10.28
C ARG A 148 2.56 15.19 -10.91
N GLU A 149 1.67 14.55 -11.67
CA GLU A 149 0.50 15.20 -12.28
C GLU A 149 -0.55 15.60 -11.24
N GLY A 150 -0.79 14.74 -10.23
CA GLY A 150 -1.78 14.96 -9.17
C GLY A 150 -1.33 15.93 -8.07
N SER A 151 -0.02 16.13 -7.90
CA SER A 151 0.54 17.11 -6.94
C SER A 151 0.44 18.56 -7.45
N GLY A 152 -0.04 18.75 -8.67
CA GLY A 152 -0.20 20.05 -9.34
C GLY A 152 -1.66 20.49 -9.46
N ASN A 153 -2.44 20.49 -8.37
CA ASN A 153 -3.57 21.40 -8.17
C ASN A 153 -4.22 21.18 -6.80
N PRO A 154 -4.07 22.10 -5.82
CA PRO A 154 -5.12 22.31 -4.84
C PRO A 154 -6.20 23.16 -5.52
N SER A 155 -7.39 22.60 -5.70
CA SER A 155 -8.63 23.37 -5.90
C SER A 155 -9.60 22.96 -4.82
#